data_AF-A0A377K5P4-F1
#
_entry.id   AF-A0A377K5P4-F1
#
_cell.length_a   1.000
_cell.length_b   1.000
_cell.length_c   1.000
_cell.angle_alpha   90.00
_cell.angle_beta   90.00
_cell.angle_gamma   90.00
#
_symmetry.space_group_name_H-M   'P 1'
#
loop_
_entity.id
_entity.type
_entity.pdbx_description
1 polymer ?
#
loop_
_entity_poly.entity_id
_entity_poly.type
_entity_poly.pdbx_seq_one_letter_code
_entity_poly.pdbx_strand_id
1 'polypeptide(L)'
;MDIMRSVVGMVVLLAIAFVLSVNKKSISLRTVGAALLLQIAIGGIMLYFPPGKWAVEQAALGVHKVMSYSDAGSAFIFGSLVGPKMDVLLTVRALSSPFAYSRRLFSLPRLSACCTTLA
;
A
#
# COMPACT_ATOMS: atom_id res chain seq x y z
N MET A 1 -1.99 -24.97 -2.02
CA MET A 1 -2.82 -24.82 -0.79
C MET A 1 -2.84 -23.35 -0.36
N ASP A 2 -2.91 -22.44 -1.34
CA ASP A 2 -2.59 -21.02 -1.16
C ASP A 2 -3.84 -20.16 -1.22
N ILE A 3 -4.82 -20.60 -2.01
CA ILE A 3 -6.16 -20.01 -2.07
C ILE A 3 -6.82 -20.04 -0.69
N MET A 4 -6.66 -21.12 0.07
CA MET A 4 -7.17 -21.21 1.44
C MET A 4 -6.50 -20.20 2.39
N ARG A 5 -5.19 -19.93 2.24
CA ARG A 5 -4.50 -18.88 3.00
C ARG A 5 -4.96 -17.47 2.62
N SER A 6 -5.18 -17.19 1.33
CA SER A 6 -5.71 -15.90 0.86
C SER A 6 -7.13 -15.64 1.38
N VAL A 7 -8.01 -16.64 1.33
CA VAL A 7 -9.39 -16.51 1.82
C VAL A 7 -9.40 -16.31 3.34
N VAL A 8 -8.60 -17.08 4.09
CA VAL A 8 -8.46 -16.90 5.54
C VAL A 8 -7.95 -15.50 5.89
N GLY A 9 -6.97 -14.97 5.15
CA GLY A 9 -6.46 -13.61 5.36
C GLY A 9 -7.54 -12.54 5.19
N MET A 10 -8.38 -12.64 4.17
CA MET A 10 -9.48 -11.70 3.92
C MET A 10 -10.50 -11.69 5.07
N VAL A 11 -10.86 -12.88 5.56
CA VAL A 11 -11.82 -13.04 6.67
C VAL A 11 -11.24 -12.51 7.98
N VAL A 12 -9.96 -12.76 8.25
CA VAL A 12 -9.28 -12.29 9.47
C VAL A 12 -9.19 -10.76 9.50
N LEU A 13 -8.87 -10.12 8.38
CA LEU A 13 -8.83 -8.64 8.31
C LEU A 13 -10.20 -8.00 8.54
N LEU A 14 -11.27 -8.59 7.97
CA LEU A 14 -12.64 -8.16 8.22
C LEU A 14 -13.04 -8.37 9.70
N ALA A 15 -12.64 -9.49 10.30
CA ALA A 15 -12.92 -9.79 11.71
C ALA A 15 -12.22 -8.79 12.65
N ILE A 16 -10.95 -8.47 12.41
CA ILE A 16 -10.19 -7.50 13.22
C ILE A 16 -10.81 -6.09 13.08
N ALA A 17 -11.16 -5.67 11.86
CA ALA A 17 -11.85 -4.39 11.63
C ALA A 17 -13.19 -4.32 12.37
N PHE A 18 -13.94 -5.43 12.44
CA PHE A 18 -15.19 -5.50 13.18
C PHE A 18 -14.99 -5.47 14.70
N VAL A 19 -13.93 -6.11 15.21
CA VAL A 19 -13.60 -6.14 16.65
C VAL A 19 -13.11 -4.78 17.15
N LEU A 20 -12.28 -4.07 16.38
CA LEU A 20 -11.76 -2.74 16.73
C LEU A 20 -12.76 -1.59 16.51
N SER A 21 -13.95 -1.85 15.97
CA SER A 21 -14.97 -0.82 15.74
C SER A 21 -15.72 -0.46 17.04
N VAL A 22 -15.43 0.72 17.56
CA VAL A 22 -15.99 1.31 18.81
C VAL A 22 -17.49 1.63 18.69
N ASN A 23 -18.01 1.85 17.49
CA ASN A 23 -19.41 2.18 17.22
C ASN A 23 -20.02 1.18 16.22
N LYS A 24 -20.30 -0.04 16.69
CA LYS A 24 -20.81 -1.18 15.88
C LYS A 24 -22.04 -0.88 15.01
N LYS A 25 -22.79 0.19 15.32
CA LYS A 25 -24.07 0.56 14.69
C LYS A 25 -23.95 1.55 13.52
N SER A 26 -22.80 2.24 13.36
CA SER A 26 -22.58 3.20 12.27
C SER A 26 -21.78 2.64 11.09
N ILE A 27 -21.37 1.36 11.16
CA ILE A 27 -20.78 0.67 10.01
C ILE A 27 -21.91 0.27 9.06
N SER A 28 -22.10 1.07 8.02
CA SER A 28 -22.91 0.71 6.88
C SER A 28 -22.21 -0.40 6.11
N LEU A 29 -22.70 -1.63 6.27
CA LEU A 29 -22.27 -2.81 5.50
C LEU A 29 -22.26 -2.55 3.98
N ARG A 30 -23.09 -1.61 3.50
CA ARG A 30 -23.06 -1.09 2.12
C ARG A 30 -21.72 -0.47 1.73
N THR A 31 -21.09 0.33 2.59
CA THR A 31 -19.84 1.04 2.25
C THR A 31 -18.65 0.10 2.29
N VAL A 32 -18.59 -0.79 3.28
CA VAL A 32 -17.55 -1.83 3.37
C VAL A 32 -17.68 -2.82 2.21
N GLY A 33 -18.91 -3.25 1.88
CA GLY A 33 -19.17 -4.11 0.73
C GLY A 33 -18.84 -3.44 -0.60
N ALA A 34 -19.19 -2.15 -0.78
CA ALA A 34 -18.83 -1.39 -1.98
C ALA A 34 -17.31 -1.23 -2.14
N ALA A 35 -16.59 -0.93 -1.05
CA ALA A 35 -15.13 -0.83 -1.07
C ALA A 35 -14.47 -2.18 -1.42
N LEU A 36 -14.97 -3.28 -0.86
CA LEU A 36 -14.46 -4.63 -1.11
C LEU A 36 -14.71 -5.09 -2.55
N LEU A 37 -15.92 -4.81 -3.08
CA LEU A 37 -16.24 -5.06 -4.48
C LEU A 37 -15.35 -4.23 -5.41
N LEU A 38 -15.19 -2.95 -5.12
CA LEU A 38 -14.35 -2.06 -5.92
C LEU A 38 -12.89 -2.51 -5.92
N GLN A 39 -12.37 -2.95 -4.77
CA GLN A 39 -11.01 -3.46 -4.64
C GLN A 39 -10.78 -4.72 -5.48
N ILE A 40 -11.72 -5.68 -5.46
CA ILE A 40 -11.65 -6.90 -6.28
C ILE A 40 -11.85 -6.57 -7.76
N ALA A 41 -12.75 -5.64 -8.09
CA ALA A 41 -13.01 -5.24 -9.47
C ALA A 41 -11.77 -4.59 -10.10
N ILE A 42 -11.16 -3.62 -9.42
CA ILE A 42 -9.96 -2.94 -9.92
C ILE A 42 -8.78 -3.93 -10.02
N GLY A 43 -8.55 -4.74 -8.98
CA GLY A 43 -7.49 -5.74 -8.99
C GLY A 43 -7.69 -6.82 -10.06
N GLY A 44 -8.93 -7.27 -10.25
CA GLY A 44 -9.31 -8.22 -11.29
C GLY A 44 -9.13 -7.65 -12.69
N ILE A 45 -9.60 -6.41 -12.94
CA ILE A 45 -9.42 -5.75 -14.24
C ILE A 45 -7.94 -5.51 -14.52
N MET A 46 -7.14 -5.06 -13.55
CA MET A 46 -5.71 -4.85 -13.80
C MET A 46 -4.93 -6.15 -14.05
N LEU A 47 -5.30 -7.26 -13.39
CA LEU A 47 -4.53 -8.50 -13.43
C LEU A 47 -5.04 -9.54 -14.44
N TYR A 48 -6.33 -9.53 -14.76
CA TYR A 48 -6.98 -10.48 -15.67
C TYR A 48 -7.13 -9.93 -17.09
N PHE A 49 -7.32 -8.61 -17.26
CA PHE A 49 -7.50 -8.01 -18.58
C PHE A 49 -6.13 -7.82 -19.27
N PRO A 50 -5.95 -8.30 -20.52
CA PRO A 50 -4.68 -8.18 -21.26
C PRO A 50 -4.15 -6.74 -21.41
N PRO A 51 -4.99 -5.70 -21.70
CA PRO A 51 -4.49 -4.33 -21.72
C PRO A 51 -4.16 -3.78 -20.32
N GLY A 52 -4.78 -4.30 -19.26
CA GLY A 52 -4.51 -3.88 -17.88
C GLY A 52 -3.09 -4.24 -17.45
N LYS A 53 -2.68 -5.47 -17.75
CA LYS A 53 -1.31 -5.96 -17.52
C LYS A 53 -0.28 -5.11 -18.26
N TRP A 54 -0.53 -4.82 -19.53
CA TRP A 54 0.36 -3.99 -20.35
C TRP A 54 0.48 -2.57 -19.81
N ALA A 55 -0.62 -1.95 -19.37
CA ALA A 55 -0.60 -0.61 -18.77
C ALA A 55 0.24 -0.57 -17.48
N VAL A 56 0.10 -1.57 -16.61
CA VAL A 56 0.91 -1.70 -15.39
C VAL A 56 2.38 -1.88 -15.71
N GLU A 57 2.70 -2.71 -16.69
CA GLU A 57 4.07 -2.97 -17.12
C GLU A 57 4.74 -1.71 -17.68
N GLN A 58 4.03 -0.93 -18.51
CA GLN A 58 4.54 0.36 -18.99
C GLN A 58 4.75 1.37 -17.85
N ALA A 59 3.84 1.43 -16.88
CA ALA A 59 4.01 2.27 -15.70
C ALA A 59 5.23 1.85 -14.87
N ALA A 60 5.44 0.54 -14.66
CA ALA A 60 6.59 0.00 -13.96
C ALA A 60 7.90 0.34 -14.67
N LEU A 61 7.95 0.20 -16.00
CA LEU A 61 9.11 0.59 -16.82
C LEU A 61 9.39 2.10 -16.73
N GLY A 62 8.34 2.93 -16.69
CA GLY A 62 8.46 4.37 -16.48
C GLY A 62 9.10 4.72 -15.13
N VAL A 63 8.58 4.12 -14.05
CA VAL A 63 9.14 4.29 -12.69
C VAL A 63 10.57 3.77 -12.61
N HIS A 64 10.88 2.64 -13.23
CA HIS A 64 12.24 2.11 -13.29
C HIS A 64 13.21 3.06 -13.99
N LYS A 65 12.79 3.72 -15.08
CA LYS A 65 13.62 4.75 -15.72
C LYS A 65 13.89 5.93 -14.79
N VAL A 66 12.87 6.41 -14.07
CA VAL A 66 13.04 7.49 -13.08
C VAL A 66 13.96 7.07 -11.93
N MET A 67 13.83 5.83 -11.47
CA MET A 67 14.75 5.26 -10.47
C MET A 67 16.19 5.23 -10.99
N SER A 68 16.40 4.77 -12.23
CA SER A 68 17.75 4.70 -12.82
C SER A 68 18.42 6.08 -12.97
N TYR A 69 17.65 7.14 -13.21
CA TYR A 69 18.19 8.51 -13.21
C TYR A 69 18.56 8.98 -11.81
N SER A 70 17.81 8.56 -10.79
CA SER A 70 18.13 8.83 -9.38
C SER A 70 19.38 8.08 -8.93
N ASP A 71 19.56 6.84 -9.41
CA ASP A 71 20.77 6.04 -9.17
C ASP A 71 21.99 6.68 -9.83
N ALA A 72 21.88 7.12 -11.08
CA ALA A 72 22.96 7.82 -11.78
C ALA A 72 23.32 9.17 -11.12
N GLY A 73 22.32 9.93 -10.65
CA GLY A 73 22.53 11.19 -9.94
C GLY A 73 23.17 11.00 -8.56
N SER A 74 22.76 9.98 -7.81
CA SER A 74 23.38 9.64 -6.52
C SER A 74 24.80 9.10 -6.68
N ALA A 75 25.06 8.30 -7.72
CA ALA A 75 26.41 7.85 -8.08
C ALA A 75 27.32 9.01 -8.49
N PHE A 76 26.79 10.08 -9.11
CA PHE A 76 27.56 11.29 -9.42
C PHE A 76 27.93 12.10 -8.17
N ILE A 77 26.97 12.30 -7.25
CA ILE A 77 27.19 13.09 -6.02
C ILE A 77 28.06 12.34 -5.00
N PHE A 78 27.88 11.03 -4.87
CA PHE A 78 28.60 10.20 -3.90
C PHE A 78 29.76 9.41 -4.52
N GLY A 79 29.96 9.44 -5.84
CA GLY A 79 31.16 8.97 -6.54
C GLY A 79 31.61 7.56 -6.19
N SER A 80 32.55 7.46 -5.25
CA SER A 80 33.13 6.19 -4.75
C SER A 80 32.65 5.78 -3.35
N LEU A 81 31.77 6.57 -2.71
CA LEU A 81 31.21 6.29 -1.38
C LEU A 81 29.94 5.43 -1.42
N VAL A 82 29.27 5.22 -2.56
CA VAL A 82 28.16 4.25 -2.73
C VAL A 82 28.72 2.83 -2.82
N GLY A 83 29.50 2.44 -1.82
CA GLY A 83 29.90 1.06 -1.64
C GLY A 83 28.70 0.20 -1.22
N PRO A 84 28.73 -1.13 -1.44
CA PRO A 84 27.65 -2.07 -1.09
C PRO A 84 27.17 -1.96 0.37
N LYS A 85 28.02 -1.46 1.27
CA LYS A 85 27.67 -1.25 2.68
C LYS A 85 26.63 -0.14 2.91
N MET A 86 26.59 0.92 2.10
CA MET A 86 25.63 2.01 2.29
C MET A 86 24.22 1.58 1.86
N ASP A 87 24.12 0.89 0.73
CA ASP A 87 22.86 0.39 0.17
C ASP A 87 22.20 -0.63 1.09
N VAL A 88 22.97 -1.55 1.68
CA VAL A 88 22.47 -2.51 2.67
C VAL A 88 21.95 -1.79 3.92
N LEU A 89 22.61 -0.74 4.39
CA LEU A 89 22.15 0.03 5.55
C LEU A 89 20.90 0.87 5.23
N LEU A 90 20.83 1.47 4.04
CA LEU A 90 19.67 2.27 3.59
C LEU A 90 18.46 1.36 3.32
N THR A 91 18.65 0.22 2.68
CA THR A 91 17.62 -0.80 2.43
C THR A 91 17.14 -1.43 3.73
N VAL A 92 18.03 -1.79 4.67
CA VAL A 92 17.62 -2.32 5.98
C VAL A 92 16.85 -1.27 6.79
N ARG A 93 17.25 0.00 6.73
CA ARG A 93 16.56 1.09 7.44
C ARG A 93 15.22 1.44 6.77
N ALA A 94 15.16 1.45 5.44
CA ALA A 94 13.93 1.64 4.67
C ALA A 94 12.95 0.49 4.89
N LEU A 95 13.41 -0.76 4.91
CA LEU A 95 12.58 -1.93 5.17
C LEU A 95 12.16 -2.05 6.65
N SER A 96 12.88 -1.40 7.58
CA SER A 96 12.48 -1.26 8.99
C SER A 96 11.48 -0.11 9.26
N SER A 97 11.25 0.76 8.27
CA SER A 97 10.33 1.90 8.39
C SER A 97 8.81 1.63 8.24
N PRO A 98 8.27 0.46 7.81
CA PRO A 98 6.83 0.27 7.77
C PRO A 98 6.21 0.34 9.19
N PHE A 99 6.98 0.02 10.23
CA PHE A 99 6.54 0.15 11.62
C PHE A 99 6.59 1.60 12.16
N ALA A 100 7.41 2.47 11.56
CA ALA A 100 7.50 3.89 11.93
C ALA A 100 6.38 4.75 11.31
N TYR A 101 5.93 4.41 10.10
CA TYR A 101 4.74 5.01 9.49
C TYR A 101 3.45 4.66 10.25
N SER A 102 3.34 3.40 10.70
CA SER A 102 2.19 2.91 11.47
C SER A 102 1.92 3.71 12.75
N ARG A 103 2.97 4.22 13.44
CA ARG A 103 2.79 5.07 14.63
C ARG A 103 2.34 6.51 14.33
N ARG A 104 2.65 7.09 13.16
CA ARG A 104 2.12 8.42 12.77
C ARG A 104 0.70 8.37 12.24
N LEU A 105 0.28 7.25 11.67
CA LEU A 105 -1.08 7.07 11.17
C LEU A 105 -2.09 6.85 12.32
N PHE A 106 -1.69 6.20 13.41
CA PHE A 106 -2.56 5.97 14.58
C PHE A 106 -2.77 7.20 15.47
N SER A 107 -2.04 8.30 15.27
CA SER A 107 -2.30 9.60 15.90
C SER A 107 -3.28 10.50 15.12
N LEU A 108 -3.76 10.08 13.94
CA LEU A 108 -4.72 10.83 13.11
C LEU A 108 -6.21 10.37 13.12
N PRO A 109 -6.75 9.60 14.09
CA PRO A 109 -8.18 9.26 14.07
C PRO A 109 -9.11 10.44 14.43
N ARG A 110 -8.60 11.65 14.68
CA ARG A 110 -9.45 12.84 14.89
C ARG A 110 -9.77 13.67 13.65
N LEU A 111 -9.21 13.38 12.47
CA LEU A 111 -9.50 14.17 11.26
C LEU A 111 -10.60 13.61 10.35
N SER A 112 -10.97 12.33 10.50
CA SER A 112 -12.08 11.73 9.71
C SER A 112 -13.48 12.17 10.17
N ALA A 113 -13.60 12.81 11.34
CA ALA A 113 -14.88 13.35 11.81
C ALA A 113 -15.19 14.75 11.23
N CYS A 114 -14.20 15.47 10.69
CA CYS A 114 -14.40 16.83 10.20
C CYS A 114 -14.96 16.88 8.77
N CYS A 115 -14.78 15.82 7.97
CA CYS A 115 -15.21 15.82 6.56
C CYS A 115 -16.68 15.39 6.35
N THR A 116 -17.32 14.71 7.31
CA THR A 116 -18.72 14.23 7.17
C THR A 116 -19.77 15.20 7.70
N THR A 117 -19.35 16.35 8.28
CA THR A 117 -20.25 17.46 8.67
C THR A 117 -20.23 18.62 7.67
N LEU A 118 -19.45 18.49 6.58
CA LEU A 118 -19.40 19.45 5.48
C LEU A 118 -19.81 18.78 4.15
N ALA A 119 -20.97 18.11 4.15
CA ALA A 119 -21.69 17.67 2.96
C ALA A 119 -23.19 17.71 3.23
#